data_AF-A0A7C4BKZ1-F1
#
_entry.id   AF-A0A7C4BKZ1-F1
#
_cell.length_a   1.000
_cell.length_b   1.000
_cell.length_c   1.000
_cell.angle_alpha   90.00
_cell.angle_beta   90.00
_cell.angle_gamma   90.00
#
_symmetry.space_group_name_H-M   'P 1'
#
loop_
_entity.id
_entity.type
_entity.pdbx_description
1 polymer ?
#
loop_
_entity_poly.entity_id
_entity_poly.type
_entity_poly.pdbx_seq_one_letter_code
_entity_poly.pdbx_strand_id
1 'polypeptide(L)'
;MSRIAEAELEKARVIIRRLMWMFNEESGGMGWGVGEGYAEALFHSEKLKNEYLQIYLSYLWPEGNYLEFPPAQRGLAWGIGRLAQKYEQEVINLSGNEYLTLHLNSPDPTVCFLSLWSLAQFISLKNSLNKEIIGKALKRLADLDWKYLLFDGQSIKTYTTKDLENLLFS
;
A
#
# COMPACT_ATOMS: atom_id res chain seq x y z
N MET A 1 0.09 -34.41 5.89
CA MET A 1 -0.44 -33.04 5.80
C MET A 1 0.68 -31.99 5.71
N SER A 2 1.79 -32.10 6.48
CA SER A 2 2.94 -31.18 6.40
C SER A 2 3.54 -31.02 4.99
N ARG A 3 3.84 -32.12 4.30
CA ARG A 3 4.40 -32.07 2.93
C ARG A 3 3.50 -31.37 1.90
N ILE A 4 2.18 -31.51 2.05
CA ILE A 4 1.21 -30.83 1.15
C ILE A 4 1.18 -29.34 1.48
N ALA A 5 1.16 -28.97 2.76
CA ALA A 5 1.21 -27.56 3.18
C ALA A 5 2.53 -26.88 2.79
N GLU A 6 3.65 -27.60 2.80
CA GLU A 6 4.95 -27.11 2.31
C GLU A 6 4.95 -26.93 0.78
N ALA A 7 4.40 -27.88 0.03
CA ALA A 7 4.31 -27.80 -1.43
C ALA A 7 3.41 -26.63 -1.89
N GLU A 8 2.28 -26.40 -1.21
CA GLU A 8 1.40 -25.27 -1.50
C GLU A 8 2.04 -23.93 -1.14
N LEU A 9 2.83 -23.87 -0.06
CA LEU A 9 3.60 -22.68 0.28
C LEU A 9 4.66 -22.36 -0.78
N GLU A 10 5.38 -23.37 -1.28
CA GLU A 10 6.39 -23.15 -2.32
C GLU A 10 5.77 -22.65 -3.64
N LYS A 11 4.60 -23.18 -4.02
CA LYS A 11 3.83 -22.64 -5.15
C LYS A 11 3.47 -21.17 -4.92
N ALA A 12 3.06 -20.81 -3.71
CA ALA A 12 2.75 -19.42 -3.39
C ALA A 12 3.99 -18.52 -3.48
N ARG A 13 5.17 -18.99 -3.03
CA ARG A 13 6.44 -18.26 -3.22
C ARG A 13 6.79 -18.06 -4.69
N VAL A 14 6.53 -19.04 -5.55
CA VAL A 14 6.71 -18.89 -7.01
C VAL A 14 5.84 -17.74 -7.53
N ILE A 15 4.59 -17.63 -7.06
CA ILE A 15 3.69 -16.52 -7.46
C ILE A 15 4.26 -15.19 -6.97
N ILE A 16 4.69 -15.08 -5.70
CA ILE A 16 5.30 -13.85 -5.18
C ILE A 16 6.54 -13.45 -6.00
N ARG A 17 7.43 -14.40 -6.30
CA ARG A 17 8.62 -14.14 -7.13
C ARG A 17 8.26 -13.65 -8.53
N ARG A 18 7.16 -14.14 -9.12
CA ARG A 18 6.65 -13.63 -10.40
C ARG A 18 6.13 -12.20 -10.27
N LEU A 19 5.37 -11.88 -9.21
CA LEU A 19 4.90 -10.52 -8.96
C LEU A 19 6.08 -9.55 -8.76
N MET A 20 7.11 -9.96 -8.01
CA MET A 20 8.34 -9.18 -7.85
C MET A 20 9.04 -8.93 -9.20
N TRP A 21 9.10 -9.93 -10.07
CA TRP A 21 9.67 -9.78 -11.41
C TRP A 21 8.87 -8.79 -12.27
N MET A 22 7.54 -8.73 -12.12
CA MET A 22 6.69 -7.78 -12.84
C MET A 22 6.91 -6.32 -12.41
N PHE A 23 7.58 -6.07 -11.29
CA PHE A 23 8.03 -4.71 -10.92
C PHE A 23 9.36 -4.31 -11.57
N ASN A 24 10.06 -5.25 -12.21
CA ASN A 24 11.29 -4.93 -12.94
C ASN A 24 10.95 -4.27 -14.29
N GLU A 25 11.71 -3.24 -14.68
CA GLU A 25 11.57 -2.55 -15.96
C GLU A 25 11.74 -3.50 -17.15
N GLU A 26 12.57 -4.54 -17.00
CA GLU A 26 12.79 -5.59 -18.01
C GLU A 26 11.56 -6.46 -18.29
N SER A 27 10.54 -6.42 -17.44
CA SER A 27 9.34 -7.26 -17.60
C SER A 27 8.47 -6.86 -18.80
N GLY A 28 8.63 -5.64 -19.32
CA GLY A 28 7.87 -5.11 -20.46
C GLY A 28 6.37 -4.92 -20.19
N GLY A 29 5.90 -5.21 -18.97
CA GLY A 29 4.52 -5.05 -18.54
C GLY A 29 4.32 -3.79 -17.71
N MET A 30 3.20 -3.10 -17.91
CA MET A 30 2.75 -2.10 -16.95
C MET A 30 2.18 -2.88 -15.75
N GLY A 31 2.84 -2.89 -14.60
CA GLY A 31 2.51 -3.68 -13.40
C GLY A 31 1.18 -3.35 -12.71
N TRP A 32 0.10 -3.11 -13.46
CA TRP A 32 -1.25 -2.89 -12.97
C TRP A 32 -1.74 -4.09 -12.17
N GLY A 33 -2.25 -3.87 -10.97
CA GLY A 33 -2.78 -4.93 -10.11
C GLY A 33 -1.71 -5.78 -9.41
N VAL A 34 -0.42 -5.58 -9.72
CA VAL A 34 0.67 -6.38 -9.13
C VAL A 34 0.83 -6.06 -7.65
N GLY A 35 0.82 -4.76 -7.29
CA GLY A 35 0.90 -4.33 -5.89
C GLY A 35 -0.28 -4.85 -5.07
N GLU A 36 -1.49 -4.73 -5.61
CA GLU A 36 -2.71 -5.19 -4.95
C GLU A 36 -2.72 -6.71 -4.76
N GLY A 37 -2.37 -7.48 -5.79
CA GLY A 37 -2.30 -8.94 -5.71
C GLY A 37 -1.22 -9.43 -4.75
N TYR A 38 -0.08 -8.75 -4.70
CA TYR A 38 0.99 -9.06 -3.75
C TYR A 38 0.50 -8.76 -2.32
N ALA A 39 -0.05 -7.59 -2.05
CA ALA A 39 -0.56 -7.23 -0.73
C ALA A 39 -1.64 -8.21 -0.24
N GLU A 40 -2.59 -8.61 -1.08
CA GLU A 40 -3.64 -9.57 -0.71
C GLU A 40 -3.06 -10.96 -0.41
N ALA A 41 -2.05 -11.41 -1.16
CA ALA A 41 -1.35 -12.66 -0.85
C ALA A 41 -0.70 -12.63 0.53
N LEU A 42 -0.08 -11.50 0.90
CA LEU A 42 0.48 -11.31 2.24
C LEU A 42 -0.62 -11.18 3.31
N PHE A 43 -1.72 -10.48 3.00
CA PHE A 43 -2.86 -10.31 3.90
C PHE A 43 -3.46 -11.66 4.33
N HIS A 44 -3.57 -12.60 3.38
CA HIS A 44 -4.17 -13.90 3.58
C HIS A 44 -3.20 -15.00 4.05
N SER A 45 -1.89 -14.80 3.92
CA SER A 45 -0.88 -15.79 4.33
C SER A 45 0.18 -15.18 5.23
N GLU A 46 0.08 -15.46 6.53
CA GLU A 46 1.05 -15.00 7.53
C GLU A 46 2.48 -15.48 7.21
N LYS A 47 2.62 -16.69 6.66
CA LYS A 47 3.93 -17.22 6.24
C LYS A 47 4.56 -16.37 5.12
N LEU A 48 3.77 -15.99 4.11
CA LEU A 48 4.26 -15.12 3.05
C LEU A 48 4.53 -13.71 3.60
N LYS A 49 3.65 -13.16 4.44
CA LYS A 49 3.88 -11.88 5.12
C LYS A 49 5.22 -11.84 5.83
N ASN A 50 5.54 -12.88 6.61
CA ASN A 50 6.80 -12.95 7.35
C ASN A 50 8.04 -13.01 6.44
N GLU A 51 7.90 -13.55 5.23
CA GLU A 51 9.00 -13.67 4.26
C GLU A 51 9.17 -12.42 3.39
N TYR A 52 8.08 -11.73 3.07
CA TYR A 52 8.04 -10.80 1.94
C TYR A 52 7.56 -9.38 2.28
N LEU A 53 7.05 -9.13 3.49
CA LEU A 53 6.53 -7.81 3.87
C LEU A 53 7.58 -6.71 3.70
N GLN A 54 8.80 -6.91 4.19
CA GLN A 54 9.86 -5.90 4.08
C GLN A 54 10.20 -5.56 2.62
N ILE A 55 10.21 -6.56 1.73
CA ILE A 55 10.45 -6.38 0.30
C ILE A 55 9.30 -5.61 -0.34
N TYR A 56 8.07 -5.94 0.03
CA TYR A 56 6.89 -5.23 -0.45
C TYR A 56 6.92 -3.73 -0.07
N LEU A 57 7.25 -3.43 1.18
CA LEU A 57 7.35 -2.06 1.69
C LEU A 57 8.49 -1.27 1.02
N SER A 58 9.62 -1.92 0.73
CA SER A 58 10.79 -1.23 0.18
C SER A 58 10.61 -0.70 -1.24
N TYR A 59 9.57 -1.12 -1.97
CA TYR A 59 9.22 -0.54 -3.27
C TYR A 59 8.69 0.90 -3.17
N LEU A 60 8.25 1.36 -1.99
CA LEU A 60 7.92 2.77 -1.72
C LEU A 60 9.00 3.49 -0.90
N TRP A 61 10.18 2.89 -0.73
CA TRP A 61 11.27 3.51 -0.01
C TRP A 61 12.29 4.06 -1.01
N PRO A 62 12.47 5.39 -1.14
CA PRO A 62 13.36 6.00 -2.13
C PRO A 62 14.81 5.52 -2.08
N GLU A 63 15.30 5.15 -0.89
CA GLU A 63 16.65 4.63 -0.70
C GLU A 63 16.75 3.09 -0.80
N GLY A 64 15.66 2.42 -1.22
CA GLY A 64 15.54 0.97 -1.31
C GLY A 64 15.31 0.46 -2.74
N ASN A 65 14.36 -0.48 -2.89
CA ASN A 65 13.95 -1.04 -4.19
C ASN A 65 12.96 -0.11 -4.90
N TYR A 66 13.17 1.20 -4.80
CA TYR A 66 12.16 2.20 -5.13
C TYR A 66 11.58 2.02 -6.54
N LEU A 67 10.25 1.97 -6.62
CA LEU A 67 9.55 1.87 -7.88
C LEU A 67 9.30 3.27 -8.45
N GLU A 68 10.20 3.75 -9.31
CA GLU A 68 10.18 5.10 -9.88
C GLU A 68 8.90 5.44 -10.64
N PHE A 69 8.20 4.43 -11.19
CA PHE A 69 7.00 4.62 -12.00
C PHE A 69 5.74 4.85 -11.14
N PRO A 70 5.19 6.09 -11.03
CA PRO A 70 4.13 6.40 -10.08
C PRO A 70 2.82 5.59 -10.25
N PRO A 71 2.35 5.25 -11.46
CA PRO A 71 1.17 4.42 -11.60
C PRO A 71 1.29 3.03 -10.95
N ALA A 72 2.49 2.45 -10.90
CA ALA A 72 2.69 1.16 -10.23
C ALA A 72 2.83 1.31 -8.69
N GLN A 73 3.17 2.50 -8.20
CA GLN A 73 3.14 2.82 -6.76
C GLN A 73 1.73 2.83 -6.16
N ARG A 74 0.68 2.98 -6.98
CA ARG A 74 -0.73 3.05 -6.51
C ARG A 74 -1.11 1.79 -5.74
N GLY A 75 -0.88 0.61 -6.34
CA GLY A 75 -1.16 -0.67 -5.70
C GLY A 75 -0.31 -0.91 -4.46
N LEU A 76 0.93 -0.42 -4.47
CA LEU A 76 1.81 -0.46 -3.31
C LEU A 76 1.25 0.35 -2.15
N ALA A 77 0.91 1.61 -2.40
CA ALA A 77 0.38 2.53 -1.40
C ALA A 77 -0.92 1.99 -0.78
N TRP A 78 -1.86 1.52 -1.61
CA TRP A 78 -3.07 0.85 -1.14
C TRP A 78 -2.74 -0.38 -0.28
N GLY A 79 -1.85 -1.24 -0.76
CA GLY A 79 -1.56 -2.50 -0.09
C GLY A 79 -0.91 -2.33 1.28
N ILE A 80 -0.14 -1.26 1.51
CA ILE A 80 0.35 -0.94 2.87
C ILE A 80 -0.82 -0.68 3.82
N GLY A 81 -1.81 0.12 3.40
CA GLY A 81 -3.01 0.37 4.21
C GLY A 81 -3.82 -0.89 4.45
N ARG A 82 -3.99 -1.71 3.40
CA ARG A 82 -4.65 -3.01 3.50
C ARG A 82 -3.94 -3.93 4.49
N LEU A 83 -2.61 -4.00 4.46
CA LEU A 83 -1.82 -4.80 5.39
C LEU A 83 -1.90 -4.25 6.81
N ALA A 84 -1.91 -2.93 6.99
CA ALA A 84 -2.05 -2.30 8.30
C ALA A 84 -3.38 -2.66 9.00
N GLN A 85 -4.45 -2.96 8.25
CA GLN A 85 -5.72 -3.43 8.84
C GLN A 85 -5.60 -4.75 9.62
N LYS A 86 -4.54 -5.54 9.40
CA LYS A 86 -4.33 -6.84 10.08
C LYS A 86 -2.97 -6.98 10.75
N TYR A 87 -1.93 -6.36 10.20
CA TYR A 87 -0.53 -6.47 10.58
C TYR A 87 0.06 -5.09 10.92
N GLU A 88 -0.73 -4.23 11.55
CA GLU A 88 -0.38 -2.83 11.84
C GLU A 88 1.02 -2.70 12.45
N GLN A 89 1.29 -3.45 13.52
CA GLN A 89 2.55 -3.32 14.25
C GLN A 89 3.75 -3.78 13.42
N GLU A 90 3.61 -4.83 12.63
CA GLU A 90 4.69 -5.29 11.74
C GLU A 90 4.98 -4.28 10.62
N VAL A 91 3.94 -3.63 10.08
CA VAL A 91 4.11 -2.57 9.08
C VAL A 91 4.80 -1.36 9.69
N ILE A 92 4.43 -0.96 10.92
CA ILE A 92 5.07 0.14 11.66
C ILE A 92 6.54 -0.18 11.96
N ASN A 93 6.83 -1.39 12.44
CA ASN A 93 8.19 -1.83 12.78
C ASN A 93 9.15 -1.81 11.56
N LEU A 94 8.59 -1.84 10.35
CA LEU A 94 9.31 -1.77 9.08
C LEU A 94 9.15 -0.39 8.40
N SER A 95 8.75 0.64 9.14
CA SER A 95 8.60 2.03 8.64
C SER A 95 7.58 2.21 7.51
N GLY A 96 6.62 1.29 7.33
CA GLY A 96 5.66 1.37 6.23
C GLY A 96 4.82 2.65 6.23
N ASN A 97 4.45 3.17 7.40
CA ASN A 97 3.75 4.45 7.56
C ASN A 97 4.62 5.66 7.16
N GLU A 98 5.93 5.58 7.38
CA GLU A 98 6.87 6.65 7.00
C GLU A 98 7.03 6.69 5.49
N TYR A 99 7.13 5.53 4.83
CA TYR A 99 7.19 5.43 3.38
C TYR A 99 5.94 6.03 2.71
N LEU A 100 4.75 5.80 3.27
CA LEU A 100 3.51 6.46 2.80
C LEU A 100 3.58 7.99 2.93
N THR A 101 4.19 8.49 4.00
CA THR A 101 4.33 9.94 4.26
C THR A 101 5.18 10.62 3.18
N LEU A 102 6.24 9.94 2.69
CA LEU A 102 7.07 10.42 1.59
C LEU A 102 6.27 10.63 0.28
N HIS A 103 5.18 9.90 0.12
CA HIS A 103 4.37 9.88 -1.10
C HIS A 103 3.18 10.86 -1.07
N LEU A 104 2.98 11.59 0.03
CA LEU A 104 1.91 12.60 0.15
C LEU A 104 2.07 13.77 -0.83
N ASN A 105 3.29 14.01 -1.32
CA ASN A 105 3.56 15.02 -2.33
C ASN A 105 3.70 14.46 -3.76
N SER A 106 3.42 13.16 -3.98
CA SER A 106 3.55 12.52 -5.29
C SER A 106 2.86 13.34 -6.40
N PRO A 107 3.46 13.43 -7.60
CA PRO A 107 2.82 14.07 -8.76
C PRO A 107 1.61 13.29 -9.26
N ASP A 108 1.50 12.00 -8.92
CA ASP A 108 0.29 11.22 -9.18
C ASP A 108 -0.72 11.44 -8.04
N PRO A 109 -1.86 12.11 -8.30
CA PRO A 109 -2.87 12.36 -7.27
C PRO A 109 -3.45 11.07 -6.69
N THR A 110 -3.45 9.96 -7.44
CA THR A 110 -3.90 8.65 -6.97
C THR A 110 -2.98 8.09 -5.91
N VAL A 111 -1.66 8.22 -6.10
CA VAL A 111 -0.67 7.77 -5.12
C VAL A 111 -0.81 8.59 -3.83
N CYS A 112 -0.92 9.92 -3.95
CA CYS A 112 -1.20 10.80 -2.82
C CYS A 112 -2.49 10.39 -2.08
N PHE A 113 -3.57 10.17 -2.81
CA PHE A 113 -4.87 9.75 -2.27
C PHE A 113 -4.77 8.42 -1.52
N LEU A 114 -4.16 7.41 -2.13
CA LEU A 114 -4.02 6.09 -1.53
C LEU A 114 -3.08 6.11 -0.32
N SER A 115 -2.03 6.93 -0.34
CA SER A 115 -1.17 7.11 0.84
C SER A 115 -1.92 7.71 2.02
N LEU A 116 -2.79 8.70 1.78
CA LEU A 116 -3.67 9.25 2.82
C LEU A 116 -4.66 8.21 3.34
N TRP A 117 -5.33 7.49 2.43
CA TRP A 117 -6.24 6.41 2.83
C TRP A 117 -5.54 5.35 3.68
N SER A 118 -4.33 4.96 3.28
CA SER A 118 -3.53 3.97 3.97
C SER A 118 -3.05 4.44 5.35
N LEU A 119 -2.65 5.70 5.49
CA LEU A 119 -2.33 6.29 6.79
C LEU A 119 -3.53 6.26 7.75
N ALA A 120 -4.75 6.40 7.25
CA ALA A 120 -5.97 6.30 8.07
C ALA A 120 -6.23 4.89 8.62
N GLN A 121 -5.58 3.85 8.08
CA GLN A 121 -5.74 2.47 8.55
C GLN A 121 -4.90 2.16 9.81
N PHE A 122 -3.93 3.03 10.15
CA PHE A 122 -3.09 2.86 11.34
C PHE A 122 -3.79 3.44 12.58
N ILE A 123 -4.54 2.60 13.28
CA ILE A 123 -5.31 2.97 14.48
C ILE A 123 -4.39 3.55 15.57
N SER A 124 -3.24 2.93 15.78
CA SER A 124 -2.26 3.31 16.81
C SER A 124 -1.58 4.66 16.55
N LEU A 125 -1.47 5.06 15.28
CA LEU A 125 -0.75 6.28 14.87
C LEU A 125 -1.67 7.49 14.65
N LYS A 126 -2.98 7.33 14.77
CA LYS A 126 -3.97 8.35 14.42
C LYS A 126 -3.72 9.72 15.07
N ASN A 127 -3.33 9.72 16.34
CA ASN A 127 -3.05 10.94 17.10
C ASN A 127 -1.65 11.53 16.85
N SER A 128 -0.73 10.75 16.28
CA SER A 128 0.64 11.19 15.97
C SER A 128 0.82 11.67 14.53
N LEU A 129 -0.20 11.55 13.68
CA LEU A 129 -0.14 11.98 12.29
C LEU A 129 0.12 13.50 12.19
N ASN A 130 1.04 13.89 11.30
CA ASN A 130 1.35 15.30 11.06
C ASN A 130 0.19 15.99 10.31
N LYS A 131 -0.65 16.70 11.05
CA LYS A 131 -1.84 17.39 10.53
C LYS A 131 -1.51 18.45 9.48
N GLU A 132 -0.35 19.10 9.56
CA GLU A 132 0.05 20.12 8.59
C GLU A 132 0.34 19.49 7.21
N ILE A 133 1.13 18.42 7.18
CA ILE A 133 1.49 17.71 5.95
C ILE A 133 0.23 17.08 5.33
N ILE A 134 -0.59 16.41 6.15
CA ILE A 134 -1.85 15.81 5.70
C ILE A 134 -2.82 16.86 5.17
N GLY A 135 -2.95 18.00 5.87
CA GLY A 135 -3.82 19.10 5.43
C GLY A 135 -3.42 19.67 4.07
N LYS A 136 -2.11 19.81 3.80
CA LYS A 136 -1.60 20.23 2.47
C LYS A 136 -1.96 19.22 1.38
N ALA A 137 -1.78 17.92 1.65
CA ALA A 137 -2.11 16.85 0.71
C ALA A 137 -3.62 16.78 0.42
N LEU A 138 -4.47 16.86 1.46
CA LEU A 138 -5.93 16.91 1.32
C LEU A 138 -6.37 18.13 0.51
N LYS A 139 -5.83 19.32 0.80
CA LYS A 139 -6.16 20.53 0.04
C LYS A 139 -5.85 20.37 -1.45
N ARG A 140 -4.67 19.84 -1.78
CA ARG A 140 -4.28 19.61 -3.18
C ARG A 140 -5.23 18.66 -3.91
N LEU A 141 -5.71 17.60 -3.24
CA LEU A 141 -6.71 16.68 -3.82
C LEU A 141 -8.09 17.34 -3.94
N ALA A 142 -8.47 18.19 -2.99
CA ALA A 142 -9.73 18.93 -3.02
C ALA A 142 -9.77 19.94 -4.19
N ASP A 143 -8.66 20.63 -4.45
CA ASP A 143 -8.52 21.58 -5.57
C ASP A 143 -8.72 20.90 -6.95
N LEU A 144 -8.53 19.58 -7.02
CA LEU A 144 -8.73 18.75 -8.22
C LEU A 144 -10.13 18.09 -8.29
N ASP A 145 -11.01 18.31 -7.30
CA ASP A 145 -12.25 17.53 -7.09
C ASP A 145 -11.99 16.00 -7.15
N TRP A 146 -10.87 15.55 -6.58
CA TRP A 146 -10.40 14.18 -6.75
C TRP A 146 -11.32 13.16 -6.07
N LYS A 147 -11.63 12.09 -6.80
CA LYS A 147 -12.46 10.97 -6.35
C LYS A 147 -11.84 9.67 -6.85
N TYR A 148 -11.93 8.62 -6.05
CA TYR A 148 -11.32 7.33 -6.39
C TYR A 148 -12.24 6.16 -6.03
N LEU A 149 -12.40 5.22 -6.97
CA LEU A 149 -13.09 3.95 -6.73
C LEU A 149 -12.11 2.99 -6.07
N LEU A 150 -12.39 2.62 -4.83
CA LEU A 150 -11.47 1.89 -3.97
C LEU A 150 -12.14 0.68 -3.36
N PHE A 151 -11.43 -0.45 -3.31
CA PHE A 151 -11.74 -1.53 -2.38
C PHE A 151 -11.12 -1.21 -1.01
N ASP A 152 -11.94 -0.99 0.01
CA ASP A 152 -11.47 -0.59 1.35
C ASP A 152 -11.11 -1.77 2.27
N GLY A 153 -11.07 -2.99 1.72
CA GLY A 153 -10.92 -4.23 2.48
C GLY A 153 -12.25 -4.89 2.85
N GLN A 154 -13.39 -4.21 2.64
CA GLN A 154 -14.74 -4.75 2.86
C GLN A 154 -15.64 -4.58 1.64
N SER A 155 -15.61 -3.41 1.01
CA SER A 155 -16.51 -3.02 -0.08
C SER A 155 -15.78 -2.17 -1.11
N ILE A 156 -16.27 -2.21 -2.35
CA ILE A 156 -15.83 -1.30 -3.40
C ILE A 156 -16.76 -0.09 -3.37
N LYS A 157 -16.19 1.10 -3.15
CA LYS A 157 -16.96 2.36 -3.19
C LYS A 157 -16.10 3.53 -3.62
N THR A 158 -16.76 4.58 -4.08
CA THR A 158 -16.09 5.83 -4.42
C THR A 158 -15.87 6.65 -3.15
N TYR A 159 -14.63 7.04 -2.93
CA TYR A 159 -14.26 7.96 -1.87
C TYR A 159 -13.95 9.34 -2.45
N THR A 160 -14.43 10.37 -1.76
CA THR A 160 -14.08 11.77 -2.01
C THR A 160 -12.96 12.21 -1.07
N THR A 161 -12.34 13.36 -1.36
CA THR A 161 -11.39 14.00 -0.43
C THR A 161 -12.00 14.27 0.96
N LYS A 162 -13.30 14.57 1.03
CA LYS A 162 -14.02 14.79 2.29
C LYS A 162 -14.16 13.49 3.10
N ASP A 163 -14.40 12.37 2.41
CA ASP A 163 -14.45 11.06 3.07
C ASP A 163 -13.09 10.67 3.66
N LEU A 164 -11.98 10.99 2.96
CA LEU A 164 -10.63 10.81 3.50
C LEU A 164 -10.35 11.67 4.72
N GLU A 165 -10.73 12.95 4.67
CA GLU A 165 -10.57 13.86 5.80
C GLU A 165 -11.31 13.33 7.04
N ASN A 166 -12.54 12.85 6.85
CA ASN A 166 -13.30 12.22 7.92
C ASN A 166 -12.58 10.98 8.45
N LEU A 167 -12.08 10.08 7.60
CA LEU A 167 -11.36 8.86 8.05
C LEU A 167 -10.11 9.19 8.90
N LEU A 168 -9.36 10.21 8.49
CA LEU A 168 -8.11 10.60 9.13
C LEU A 168 -8.33 11.28 10.49
N PHE A 169 -9.43 12.02 10.64
CA PHE A 169 -9.66 12.88 11.81
C PHE A 169 -10.89 12.55 12.67
N SER A 170 -11.73 11.56 12.29
CA SER A 170 -12.85 11.06 13.11
C SER A 170 -12.39 10.34 14.36
#